data_AF-A0A7Z0SPJ3-F1
#
_entry.id   AF-A0A7Z0SPJ3-F1
#
_cell.length_a   1.000
_cell.length_b   1.000
_cell.length_c   1.000
_cell.angle_alpha   90.00
_cell.angle_beta   90.00
_cell.angle_gamma   90.00
#
_symmetry.space_group_name_H-M   'P 1'
#
loop_
_entity.id
_entity.type
_entity.pdbx_description
1 polymer ?
#
loop_
_entity_poly.entity_id
_entity_poly.type
_entity_poly.pdbx_seq_one_letter_code
_entity_poly.pdbx_strand_id
1 'polypeptide(L)'
;MFKKMNVIFISTTTALSLLLSCSVLADEVYSETATGMVEAAVQAICDGDKDRHLAMHQREIAPDLYYDEKFSAFHEACREKRILSIETISDLGNALMQEQKRRFHIDTNIVMGDGSVYATTFRVIWGAFGVPEVGNPVEAWRLGGISRVQVPTLKEVR
;
A
#
# COMPACT_ATOMS: atom_id res chain seq x y z
N MET A 1 10.73 28.99 7.01
CA MET A 1 9.77 28.18 7.80
C MET A 1 10.18 26.73 7.62
N PHE A 2 10.84 26.11 8.61
CA PHE A 2 11.28 24.72 8.52
C PHE A 2 10.06 23.81 8.65
N LYS A 3 9.70 23.13 7.57
CA LYS A 3 8.59 22.17 7.54
C LYS A 3 9.06 20.91 8.29
N LYS A 4 8.45 20.57 9.42
CA LYS A 4 8.73 19.31 10.12
C LYS A 4 8.18 18.16 9.27
N MET A 5 9.05 17.44 8.58
CA MET A 5 8.71 16.14 8.00
C MET A 5 8.56 15.14 9.14
N ASN A 6 7.40 14.49 9.20
CA ASN A 6 7.21 13.35 10.10
C ASN A 6 7.72 12.10 9.36
N VAL A 7 8.86 11.56 9.80
CA VAL A 7 9.35 10.27 9.34
C VAL A 7 8.85 9.22 10.32
N ILE A 8 7.97 8.34 9.87
CA ILE A 8 7.51 7.21 10.67
C ILE A 8 8.39 6.02 10.31
N PHE A 9 9.23 5.57 11.25
CA PHE A 9 10.12 4.42 11.09
C PHE A 9 9.43 3.20 11.69
N ILE A 10 9.12 2.20 10.86
CA ILE A 10 8.54 0.94 11.32
C ILE A 10 9.53 -0.18 10.98
N SER A 11 10.18 -0.72 12.01
CA SER A 11 10.99 -1.94 11.91
C SER A 11 10.08 -3.15 12.07
N THR A 12 9.67 -3.79 10.99
CA THR A 12 8.87 -5.02 11.06
C THR A 12 9.78 -6.26 11.13
N THR A 13 10.11 -6.68 12.33
CA THR A 13 10.45 -8.10 12.59
C THR A 13 9.42 -8.66 13.56
N THR A 14 8.33 -9.26 13.04
CA THR A 14 7.67 -10.48 13.54
C THR A 14 6.32 -10.70 12.85
N ALA A 15 6.01 -11.98 12.62
CA ALA A 15 4.85 -12.51 11.92
C ALA A 15 3.52 -11.85 12.33
N LEU A 16 2.87 -11.22 11.35
CA LEU A 16 1.51 -10.75 11.48
C LEU A 16 0.57 -11.97 11.42
N SER A 17 0.29 -12.54 12.59
CA SER A 17 -0.69 -13.63 12.74
C SER A 17 -2.08 -13.04 12.50
N LEU A 18 -2.53 -13.05 11.25
CA LEU A 18 -3.89 -12.70 10.86
C LEU A 18 -4.81 -13.86 11.26
N LEU A 19 -5.54 -13.68 12.36
CA LEU A 19 -6.71 -14.48 12.69
C LEU A 19 -7.82 -14.19 11.65
N LEU A 20 -7.75 -14.87 10.50
CA LEU A 20 -8.85 -14.91 9.55
C LEU A 20 -10.02 -15.69 10.17
N SER A 21 -10.96 -14.95 10.73
CA SER A 21 -12.27 -15.48 11.07
C SER A 21 -13.07 -15.63 9.77
N CYS A 22 -13.35 -16.87 9.38
CA CYS A 22 -14.14 -17.21 8.21
C CYS A 22 -15.54 -16.57 8.26
N SER A 23 -15.83 -15.68 7.32
CA SER A 23 -17.19 -15.44 6.81
C SER A 23 -17.09 -14.97 5.36
N VAL A 24 -18.09 -15.32 4.56
CA VAL A 24 -18.18 -15.20 3.11
C VAL A 24 -18.32 -13.72 2.67
N LEU A 25 -17.26 -12.94 2.87
CA LEU A 25 -17.05 -11.55 2.44
C LEU A 25 -15.58 -11.32 1.98
N ALA A 26 -14.89 -12.40 1.63
CA ALA A 26 -13.43 -12.54 1.60
C ALA A 26 -12.68 -11.80 0.46
N ASP A 27 -13.33 -10.91 -0.28
CA ASP A 27 -12.73 -10.30 -1.48
C ASP A 27 -12.43 -8.80 -1.35
N GLU A 28 -12.70 -8.18 -0.19
CA GLU A 28 -12.53 -6.76 -0.03
C GLU A 28 -11.39 -6.43 0.95
N VAL A 29 -10.23 -6.07 0.39
CA VAL A 29 -9.05 -5.69 1.17
C VAL A 29 -9.22 -4.26 1.71
N TYR A 30 -9.48 -4.17 3.01
CA TYR A 30 -9.69 -2.92 3.73
C TYR A 30 -8.55 -2.63 4.70
N SER A 31 -8.19 -1.35 4.82
CA SER A 31 -7.31 -0.86 5.89
C SER A 31 -8.01 0.23 6.69
N GLU A 32 -7.84 0.20 8.00
CA GLU A 32 -8.33 1.21 8.94
C GLU A 32 -7.50 2.49 8.91
N THR A 33 -6.25 2.43 8.43
CA THR A 33 -5.37 3.60 8.33
C THR A 33 -4.82 3.80 6.92
N ALA A 34 -4.52 5.06 6.60
CA ALA A 34 -3.95 5.48 5.32
C ALA A 34 -2.57 4.84 5.07
N THR A 35 -1.70 4.79 6.09
CA THR A 35 -0.39 4.13 6.01
C THR A 35 -0.50 2.60 6.03
N GLY A 36 -1.44 2.02 6.79
CA GLY A 36 -1.70 0.59 6.75
C GLY A 36 -2.14 0.10 5.36
N MET A 37 -2.82 0.95 4.57
CA MET A 37 -3.15 0.61 3.18
C MET A 37 -1.89 0.56 2.30
N VAL A 38 -0.91 1.43 2.56
CA VAL A 38 0.39 1.40 1.88
C VAL A 38 1.16 0.13 2.22
N GLU A 39 1.23 -0.22 3.50
CA GLU A 39 1.90 -1.44 3.97
C GLU A 39 1.25 -2.69 3.39
N ALA A 40 -0.09 -2.77 3.41
CA ALA A 40 -0.84 -3.87 2.81
C ALA A 40 -0.56 -3.99 1.30
N ALA A 41 -0.50 -2.86 0.58
CA ALA A 41 -0.20 -2.83 -0.84
C ALA A 41 1.20 -3.36 -1.15
N VAL A 42 2.21 -2.97 -0.37
CA VAL A 42 3.58 -3.49 -0.49
C VAL A 42 3.61 -4.98 -0.18
N GLN A 43 2.93 -5.42 0.88
CA GLN A 43 2.89 -6.83 1.27
C GLN A 43 2.27 -7.72 0.19
N ALA A 44 1.14 -7.31 -0.41
CA ALA A 44 0.51 -8.09 -1.48
C ALA A 44 1.46 -8.28 -2.69
N ILE A 45 2.26 -7.27 -3.03
CA ILE A 45 3.27 -7.42 -4.10
C ILE A 45 4.37 -8.39 -3.68
N CYS A 46 4.88 -8.27 -2.44
CA CYS A 46 5.89 -9.20 -1.95
C CYS A 46 5.38 -10.65 -1.88
N ASP A 47 4.09 -10.86 -1.59
CA ASP A 47 3.45 -12.18 -1.60
C ASP A 47 3.21 -12.71 -3.02
N GLY A 48 3.37 -11.87 -4.05
CA GLY A 48 3.07 -12.20 -5.44
C GLY A 48 1.57 -12.21 -5.75
N ASP A 49 0.75 -11.68 -4.84
CA ASP A 49 -0.69 -11.67 -4.92
C ASP A 49 -1.18 -10.43 -5.68
N LYS A 50 -1.09 -10.53 -7.01
CA LYS A 50 -1.43 -9.45 -7.94
C LYS A 50 -2.91 -9.09 -7.86
N ASP A 51 -3.77 -10.09 -7.80
CA ASP A 51 -5.22 -9.90 -7.76
C ASP A 51 -5.63 -9.16 -6.49
N ARG A 52 -5.06 -9.52 -5.35
CA ARG A 52 -5.28 -8.80 -4.09
C ARG A 52 -4.77 -7.35 -4.14
N HIS A 53 -3.60 -7.10 -4.72
CA HIS A 53 -3.10 -5.73 -4.89
C HIS A 53 -4.00 -4.89 -5.80
N LEU A 54 -4.51 -5.48 -6.89
CA LEU A 54 -5.48 -4.82 -7.78
C LEU A 54 -6.80 -4.56 -7.04
N ALA A 55 -7.29 -5.50 -6.24
CA ALA A 55 -8.50 -5.34 -5.44
C ALA A 55 -8.41 -4.23 -4.38
N MET A 56 -7.20 -3.83 -3.95
CA MET A 56 -7.02 -2.67 -3.05
C MET A 56 -7.29 -1.32 -3.73
N HIS A 57 -7.33 -1.27 -5.06
CA HIS A 57 -7.63 -0.05 -5.79
C HIS A 57 -9.12 0.29 -5.72
N GLN A 58 -9.43 1.58 -5.56
CA GLN A 58 -10.80 2.06 -5.58
C GLN A 58 -11.51 1.82 -6.92
N ARG A 59 -10.74 1.75 -8.00
CA ARG A 59 -11.25 1.60 -9.37
C ARG A 59 -10.57 0.39 -9.99
N GLU A 60 -11.32 -0.28 -10.86
CA GLU A 60 -10.74 -1.29 -11.74
C GLU A 60 -9.60 -0.67 -12.55
N ILE A 61 -8.47 -1.36 -12.56
CA ILE A 61 -7.29 -0.99 -13.32
C ILE A 61 -7.22 -1.92 -14.53
N ALA A 62 -7.19 -1.34 -15.72
CA ALA A 62 -6.98 -2.11 -16.93
C ALA A 62 -5.61 -2.82 -16.90
N PRO A 63 -5.47 -3.98 -17.55
CA PRO A 63 -4.18 -4.64 -17.72
C PRO A 63 -3.14 -3.69 -18.31
N ASP A 64 -1.93 -3.69 -17.73
CA ASP A 64 -0.82 -2.82 -18.12
C ASP A 64 0.48 -3.61 -18.04
N LEU A 65 1.17 -3.77 -19.18
CA LEU A 65 2.44 -4.49 -19.25
C LEU A 65 3.52 -3.84 -18.38
N TYR A 66 3.52 -2.51 -18.29
CA TYR A 66 4.46 -1.80 -17.43
C TYR A 66 4.21 -2.15 -15.95
N TYR A 67 2.95 -2.29 -15.55
CA TYR A 67 2.61 -2.74 -14.21
C TYR A 67 3.10 -4.16 -13.96
N ASP A 68 2.80 -5.11 -14.85
CA ASP A 68 3.19 -6.51 -14.67
C ASP A 68 4.71 -6.67 -14.55
N GLU A 69 5.48 -5.92 -15.36
CA GLU A 69 6.94 -5.88 -15.27
C GLU A 69 7.43 -5.35 -13.92
N LYS A 70 6.88 -4.21 -13.45
CA LYS A 70 7.31 -3.62 -12.18
C LYS A 70 6.86 -4.45 -10.98
N PHE A 71 5.65 -5.00 -11.02
CA PHE A 71 5.13 -5.89 -9.99
C PHE A 71 6.03 -7.10 -9.85
N SER A 72 6.32 -7.78 -10.96
CA SER A 72 7.18 -8.96 -10.98
C SER A 72 8.58 -8.62 -10.49
N ALA A 73 9.19 -7.54 -10.99
CA ALA A 73 10.53 -7.13 -10.56
C ALA A 73 10.62 -6.86 -9.05
N PHE A 74 9.62 -6.17 -8.48
CA PHE A 74 9.62 -5.90 -7.04
C PHE A 74 9.31 -7.15 -6.21
N HIS A 75 8.37 -8.00 -6.65
CA HIS A 75 8.09 -9.29 -6.02
C HIS A 75 9.35 -10.17 -5.93
N GLU A 76 10.07 -10.32 -7.05
CA GLU A 76 11.32 -11.06 -7.13
C GLU A 76 12.36 -10.49 -6.16
N ALA A 77 12.48 -9.16 -6.07
CA ALA A 77 13.34 -8.51 -5.10
C ALA A 77 12.94 -8.81 -3.65
N CYS A 78 11.65 -8.82 -3.31
CA CYS A 78 11.17 -9.23 -1.97
C CYS A 78 11.60 -10.66 -1.65
N ARG A 79 11.48 -11.59 -2.61
CA ARG A 79 11.84 -12.99 -2.43
C ARG A 79 13.34 -13.18 -2.21
N GLU A 80 14.17 -12.49 -2.99
CA GLU A 80 15.62 -12.64 -2.95
C GLU A 80 16.26 -11.93 -1.76
N LYS A 81 15.83 -10.69 -1.48
CA LYS A 81 16.56 -9.76 -0.59
C LYS A 81 15.84 -9.50 0.72
N ARG A 82 14.52 -9.75 0.76
CA ARG A 82 13.59 -9.39 1.85
C ARG A 82 13.54 -7.89 2.12
N ILE A 83 12.41 -7.43 2.64
CA ILE A 83 12.29 -6.06 3.14
C ILE A 83 13.01 -5.96 4.49
N LEU A 84 13.86 -4.95 4.62
CA LEU A 84 14.49 -4.56 5.88
C LEU A 84 13.63 -3.55 6.63
N SER A 85 13.17 -2.51 5.94
CA SER A 85 12.30 -1.48 6.51
C SER A 85 11.42 -0.83 5.46
N ILE A 86 10.29 -0.27 5.92
CA ILE A 86 9.42 0.59 5.13
C ILE A 86 9.38 1.95 5.82
N GLU A 87 9.79 2.97 5.10
CA GLU A 87 9.78 4.36 5.53
C GLU A 87 8.67 5.11 4.80
N THR A 88 7.55 5.31 5.47
CA THR A 88 6.48 6.19 4.98
C THR A 88 6.78 7.64 5.37
N ILE A 89 6.83 8.50 4.36
CA ILE A 89 7.07 9.93 4.45
C ILE A 89 5.74 10.64 4.15
N SER A 90 5.22 11.33 5.16
CA SER A 90 4.00 12.11 5.04
C SER A 90 4.12 13.41 5.82
N ASP A 91 3.53 14.48 5.29
CA ASP A 91 3.38 15.75 6.00
C ASP A 91 2.46 15.62 7.23
N LEU A 92 1.62 14.59 7.27
CA LEU A 92 0.58 14.37 8.28
C LEU A 92 0.75 12.99 8.93
N GLY A 93 0.56 12.93 10.25
CA GLY A 93 0.48 11.65 10.98
C GLY A 93 -0.87 10.95 10.79
N ASN A 94 -0.93 9.65 11.10
CA ASN A 94 -2.13 8.82 10.93
C ASN A 94 -3.39 9.39 11.60
N ALA A 95 -3.27 9.94 12.82
CA ALA A 95 -4.40 10.50 13.54
C ALA A 95 -5.07 11.66 12.77
N LEU A 96 -4.26 12.57 12.22
CA LEU A 96 -4.77 13.69 11.43
C LEU A 96 -5.33 13.24 10.07
N MET A 97 -4.72 12.23 9.45
CA MET A 97 -5.27 11.64 8.22
C MET A 97 -6.62 10.98 8.49
N GLN A 98 -6.77 10.29 9.63
CA GLN A 98 -8.00 9.64 10.06
C GLN A 98 -9.09 10.64 10.44
N GLU A 99 -8.75 11.78 11.03
CA GLU A 99 -9.71 12.86 11.29
C GLU A 99 -10.22 13.48 9.98
N GLN A 100 -9.33 13.70 9.01
CA GLN A 100 -9.66 14.41 7.78
C GLN A 100 -10.39 13.56 6.74
N LYS A 101 -10.27 12.22 6.79
CA LYS A 101 -10.98 11.28 5.90
C LYS A 101 -11.02 11.73 4.43
N ARG A 102 -9.88 12.12 3.87
CA ARG A 102 -9.74 12.66 2.50
C ARG A 102 -8.69 11.91 1.68
N ARG A 103 -8.27 12.46 0.53
CA ARG A 103 -7.19 11.89 -0.29
C ARG A 103 -5.81 12.33 0.21
N PHE A 104 -4.87 11.41 0.24
CA PHE A 104 -3.47 11.68 0.59
C PHE A 104 -2.51 11.02 -0.40
N HIS A 105 -1.33 11.61 -0.51
CA HIS A 105 -0.17 11.04 -1.17
C HIS A 105 0.85 10.70 -0.10
N ILE A 106 1.29 9.46 -0.07
CA ILE A 106 2.23 8.95 0.91
C ILE A 106 3.45 8.47 0.14
N ASP A 107 4.54 9.22 0.27
CA ASP A 107 5.82 8.80 -0.28
C ASP A 107 6.36 7.66 0.59
N THR A 108 6.92 6.64 -0.05
CA THR A 108 7.38 5.43 0.64
C THR A 108 8.72 5.01 0.08
N ASN A 109 9.70 4.84 0.95
CA ASN A 109 10.96 4.17 0.65
C ASN A 109 10.94 2.78 1.29
N ILE A 110 11.19 1.75 0.51
CA ILE A 110 11.30 0.37 0.97
C ILE A 110 12.76 -0.02 0.83
N VAL A 111 13.41 -0.21 1.97
CA VAL A 111 14.81 -0.61 2.05
C VAL A 111 14.87 -2.12 2.08
N MET A 112 15.61 -2.70 1.16
CA MET A 112 15.82 -4.15 1.06
C MET A 112 16.99 -4.59 1.93
N GLY A 113 17.10 -5.90 2.20
CA GLY A 113 18.19 -6.47 2.98
C GLY A 113 19.59 -6.26 2.39
N ASP A 114 19.70 -6.02 1.07
CA ASP A 114 20.95 -5.68 0.39
C ASP A 114 21.26 -4.17 0.35
N GLY A 115 20.43 -3.34 1.01
CA GLY A 115 20.54 -1.89 1.03
C GLY A 115 19.97 -1.19 -0.21
N SER A 116 19.44 -1.93 -1.19
CA SER A 116 18.73 -1.31 -2.31
C SER A 116 17.44 -0.63 -1.84
N VAL A 117 17.10 0.50 -2.47
CA VAL A 117 15.92 1.29 -2.09
C VAL A 117 14.93 1.34 -3.24
N TYR A 118 13.75 0.78 -3.01
CA TYR A 118 12.61 0.93 -3.88
C TYR A 118 11.74 2.07 -3.37
N ALA A 119 11.39 3.01 -4.23
CA ALA A 119 10.55 4.13 -3.84
C ALA A 119 9.31 4.24 -4.71
N THR A 120 8.24 4.73 -4.12
CA THR A 120 6.98 5.03 -4.80
C THR A 120 6.17 6.05 -4.00
N THR A 121 5.14 6.59 -4.63
CA THR A 121 4.15 7.45 -3.98
C THR A 121 2.80 6.77 -4.07
N PHE A 122 2.28 6.33 -2.93
CA PHE A 122 0.94 5.77 -2.87
C PHE A 122 -0.09 6.88 -2.72
N ARG A 123 -1.09 6.91 -3.59
CA ARG A 123 -2.29 7.72 -3.37
C ARG A 123 -3.30 6.87 -2.62
N VAL A 124 -3.66 7.29 -1.43
CA VAL A 124 -4.68 6.64 -0.61
C VAL A 124 -5.90 7.55 -0.46
N ILE A 125 -7.08 6.95 -0.46
CA ILE A 125 -8.35 7.66 -0.39
C ILE A 125 -9.26 6.99 0.63
N TRP A 126 -9.89 7.83 1.46
CA TRP A 126 -11.02 7.41 2.28
C TRP A 126 -12.31 7.45 1.46
N GLY A 127 -13.13 6.43 1.59
CA GLY A 127 -14.46 6.38 0.97
C GLY A 127 -15.33 5.31 1.59
N ALA A 128 -16.63 5.36 1.25
CA ALA A 128 -17.57 4.30 1.52
C ALA A 128 -17.62 3.38 0.29
N PHE A 129 -17.33 2.10 0.48
CA PHE A 129 -17.20 1.09 -0.58
C PHE A 129 -18.14 -0.07 -0.30
N GLY A 130 -18.76 -0.59 -1.34
CA GLY A 130 -19.64 -1.76 -1.21
C GLY A 130 -20.33 -2.04 -2.54
N VAL A 131 -20.69 -3.30 -2.75
CA VAL A 131 -21.49 -3.71 -3.89
C VAL A 131 -22.94 -3.23 -3.65
N PRO A 132 -23.58 -2.51 -4.59
CA PRO A 132 -24.92 -1.95 -4.39
C PRO A 132 -26.01 -2.95 -3.94
N GLU A 133 -25.77 -4.23 -4.18
CA GLU A 133 -26.75 -5.31 -3.99
C GLU A 133 -26.60 -6.05 -2.64
N VAL A 134 -25.50 -5.84 -1.90
CA VAL A 134 -25.17 -6.64 -0.70
C VAL A 134 -24.73 -5.74 0.46
N GLY A 135 -25.69 -5.10 1.12
CA GLY A 135 -25.50 -4.50 2.45
C GLY A 135 -25.04 -3.04 2.47
N ASN A 136 -24.68 -2.59 3.68
CA ASN A 136 -24.25 -1.21 3.92
C ASN A 136 -22.81 -1.01 3.43
N PRO A 137 -22.51 0.12 2.80
CA PRO A 137 -21.15 0.41 2.36
C PRO A 137 -20.20 0.51 3.56
N VAL A 138 -19.04 -0.11 3.43
CA VAL A 138 -17.95 -0.13 4.40
C VAL A 138 -17.07 1.11 4.19
N GLU A 139 -16.86 1.90 5.24
CA GLU A 139 -15.88 2.98 5.17
C GLU A 139 -14.47 2.44 5.37
N ALA A 140 -13.56 2.75 4.44
CA ALA A 140 -12.18 2.28 4.52
C ALA A 140 -11.21 3.19 3.74
N TRP A 141 -9.92 2.91 3.89
CA TRP A 141 -8.88 3.39 2.98
C TRP A 141 -8.74 2.46 1.78
N ARG A 142 -8.51 3.01 0.57
CA ARG A 142 -8.18 2.28 -0.67
C ARG A 142 -7.07 3.00 -1.44
N LEU A 143 -6.46 2.32 -2.41
CA LEU A 143 -5.55 2.95 -3.35
C LEU A 143 -6.36 3.78 -4.37
N GLY A 144 -6.13 5.09 -4.39
CA GLY A 144 -6.88 6.04 -5.21
C GLY A 144 -6.38 6.19 -6.65
N GLY A 145 -5.64 5.21 -7.18
CA GLY A 145 -4.95 5.28 -8.47
C GLY A 145 -5.80 5.91 -9.59
N ILE A 146 -5.35 7.05 -10.11
CA ILE A 146 -5.87 7.62 -11.35
C ILE A 146 -4.82 7.31 -12.41
N SER A 147 -5.15 6.42 -13.35
CA SER A 147 -4.41 6.20 -14.60
C SER A 147 -3.05 5.47 -14.53
N ARG A 148 -2.44 5.19 -13.36
CA ARG A 148 -1.19 4.40 -13.26
C ARG A 148 -1.14 3.59 -11.97
N VAL A 149 -0.63 2.36 -12.07
CA VAL A 149 -0.49 1.45 -10.93
C VAL A 149 0.68 1.89 -10.05
N GLN A 150 0.48 1.81 -8.73
CA GLN A 150 1.46 2.27 -7.73
C GLN A 150 2.32 1.10 -7.27
N VAL A 151 3.38 0.83 -8.01
CA VAL A 151 4.36 -0.22 -7.66
C VAL A 151 5.70 0.42 -7.28
N PRO A 152 6.37 -0.04 -6.22
CA PRO A 152 7.73 0.38 -5.89
C PRO A 152 8.70 0.16 -7.05
N THR A 153 9.52 1.16 -7.34
CA THR A 153 10.58 1.07 -8.36
C THR A 153 11.94 1.30 -7.74
N LEU A 154 12.94 0.53 -8.17
CA LEU A 154 14.32 0.70 -7.74
C LEU A 154 14.78 2.12 -8.09
N LYS A 155 15.23 2.88 -7.08
CA LYS A 155 15.91 4.15 -7.31
C LYS A 155 17.41 3.93 -7.27
N GLU A 156 18.11 4.45 -8.27
CA GLU A 156 19.55 4.67 -8.15
C GLU A 156 19.77 5.77 -7.11
N VAL A 157 20.38 5.40 -5.98
CA VAL A 157 20.89 6.38 -5.03
C VAL A 157 22.21 6.89 -5.62
N ARG A 158 22.17 8.09 -6.22
CA ARG A 158 23.39 8.84 -6.56
C ARG A 158 23.86 9.64 -5.36
#